data_AF-K7G7B1-F1
#
_entry.id   AF-K7G7B1-F1
#
_cell.length_a   1.000
_cell.length_b   1.000
_cell.length_c   1.000
_cell.angle_alpha   90.00
_cell.angle_beta   90.00
_cell.angle_gamma   90.00
#
_symmetry.space_group_name_H-M   'P 1'
#
loop_
_entity.id
_entity.type
_entity.pdbx_description
1 polymer ?
#
loop_
_entity_poly.entity_id
_entity_poly.type
_entity_poly.pdbx_seq_one_letter_code
_entity_poly.pdbx_strand_id
1 'polypeptide(L)'
;WIALVVHGGCNFKDKVTNAARKWVVAVVIYNEPRFGNATVSMSHLGTGNTVVIMVGYPKGIEILEPVRRGIPVKMTIGVGTRHVQEYISGQSVVFVAIAFITMMIISIAWLIMGSQFGSQGHRKETKKVINQLQLHTVKHVDKGLEVNAENCAVYIENYKPKDIVRILPCK
;
A
#
# COMPACT_ATOMS: atom_id res chain seq x y z
N TRP A 1 42.31 -8.09 20.87
CA TRP A 1 41.43 -9.28 20.88
C TRP A 1 40.01 -8.84 21.21
N ILE A 2 39.01 -9.68 20.90
CA ILE A 2 37.58 -9.40 21.10
C ILE A 2 37.06 -10.34 22.18
N ALA A 3 36.38 -9.82 23.19
CA ALA A 3 35.77 -10.64 24.24
C ALA A 3 34.40 -11.15 23.80
N LEU A 4 34.15 -12.45 23.96
CA LEU A 4 32.82 -13.05 23.81
C LEU A 4 32.25 -13.36 25.19
N VAL A 5 31.05 -12.84 25.49
CA VAL A 5 30.42 -12.92 26.81
C VAL A 5 28.96 -13.34 26.67
N VAL A 6 28.46 -14.15 27.59
CA VAL A 6 27.04 -14.54 27.64
C VAL A 6 26.18 -13.45 28.28
N HIS A 7 24.95 -13.30 27.78
CA HIS A 7 23.90 -12.50 28.42
C HIS A 7 23.48 -13.09 29.78
N GLY A 8 23.10 -12.23 30.73
CA GLY A 8 22.66 -12.64 32.07
C GLY A 8 23.75 -12.65 33.15
N GLY A 9 23.37 -12.93 34.41
CA GLY A 9 24.27 -13.02 35.57
C GLY A 9 24.70 -11.67 36.19
N CYS A 10 24.92 -10.63 35.37
CA CYS A 10 25.18 -9.27 35.84
C CYS A 10 24.81 -8.24 34.78
N ASN A 11 24.86 -6.96 35.13
CA ASN A 11 24.44 -5.87 34.24
C ASN A 11 25.41 -5.68 33.07
N PHE A 12 24.92 -5.13 31.95
CA PHE A 12 25.74 -4.92 30.74
C PHE A 12 26.96 -4.05 31.01
N LYS A 13 26.77 -2.97 31.77
CA LYS A 13 27.84 -2.05 32.16
C LYS A 13 28.98 -2.77 32.88
N ASP A 14 28.68 -3.68 33.79
CA ASP A 14 29.69 -4.39 34.57
C ASP A 14 30.48 -5.38 33.70
N LYS A 15 29.80 -6.09 32.82
CA LYS A 15 30.44 -6.99 31.83
C LYS A 15 31.44 -6.23 30.98
N VAL A 16 31.00 -5.10 30.41
CA VAL A 16 31.82 -4.28 29.52
C VAL A 16 32.96 -3.62 30.31
N THR A 17 32.71 -3.11 31.51
CA THR A 17 33.76 -2.49 32.36
C THR A 17 34.83 -3.51 32.73
N ASN A 18 34.42 -4.72 33.13
CA ASN A 18 35.35 -5.79 33.47
C ASN A 18 36.15 -6.29 32.25
N ALA A 19 35.53 -6.34 31.08
CA ALA A 19 36.24 -6.66 29.84
C ALA A 19 37.21 -5.53 29.44
N ALA A 20 36.79 -4.27 29.53
CA ALA A 20 37.59 -3.09 29.23
C ALA A 20 38.86 -3.01 30.09
N ARG A 21 38.78 -3.40 31.37
CA ARG A 21 39.95 -3.54 32.27
C ARG A 21 40.99 -4.54 31.78
N LYS A 22 40.63 -5.45 30.87
CA LYS A 22 41.54 -6.41 30.23
C LYS A 22 42.03 -5.94 28.85
N TRP A 23 41.88 -4.65 28.53
CA TRP A 23 42.36 -4.04 27.28
C TRP A 23 41.79 -4.70 26.01
N VAL A 24 40.49 -5.00 26.05
CA VAL A 24 39.75 -5.50 24.88
C VAL A 24 39.47 -4.37 23.90
N VAL A 25 39.46 -4.70 22.61
CA VAL A 25 39.11 -3.74 21.55
C VAL A 25 37.59 -3.67 21.37
N ALA A 26 36.92 -4.81 21.57
CA ALA A 26 35.48 -4.92 21.48
C ALA A 26 34.95 -6.04 22.40
N VAL A 27 33.66 -5.94 22.73
CA VAL A 27 32.91 -6.92 23.51
C VAL A 27 31.69 -7.36 22.72
N VAL A 28 31.55 -8.65 22.51
CA VAL A 28 30.41 -9.30 21.86
C VAL A 28 29.62 -10.02 22.93
N ILE A 29 28.37 -9.61 23.13
CA ILE A 29 27.47 -10.22 24.09
C ILE A 29 26.46 -11.07 23.33
N TYR A 30 26.48 -12.39 23.50
CA TYR A 30 25.49 -13.24 22.87
C TYR A 30 24.32 -13.53 23.80
N ASN A 31 23.11 -13.55 23.23
CA ASN A 31 21.88 -13.70 24.00
C ASN A 31 21.70 -15.14 24.54
N GLU A 32 20.74 -15.35 25.44
CA GLU A 32 20.39 -16.67 25.99
C GLU A 32 19.48 -17.47 25.04
N PRO A 33 19.44 -18.83 25.17
CA PRO A 33 18.67 -19.69 24.27
C PRO A 33 17.20 -19.28 24.10
N ARG A 34 16.57 -18.84 25.21
CA ARG A 34 15.17 -18.41 25.25
C ARG A 34 14.84 -17.23 24.33
N PHE A 35 15.82 -16.42 23.96
CA PHE A 35 15.61 -15.22 23.13
C PHE A 35 15.91 -15.45 21.64
N GLY A 36 16.44 -16.62 21.25
CA GLY A 36 16.73 -16.94 19.86
C GLY A 36 17.56 -15.86 19.16
N ASN A 37 17.03 -15.30 18.06
CA ASN A 37 17.69 -14.24 17.28
C ASN A 37 17.44 -12.82 17.80
N ALA A 38 16.68 -12.65 18.88
CA ALA A 38 16.39 -11.34 19.43
C ALA A 38 17.66 -10.69 20.00
N THR A 39 17.80 -9.39 19.76
CA THR A 39 18.84 -8.54 20.34
C THR A 39 18.19 -7.35 21.03
N VAL A 40 18.88 -6.82 22.04
CA VAL A 40 18.39 -5.69 22.85
C VAL A 40 19.43 -4.59 22.80
N SER A 41 18.97 -3.33 22.74
CA SER A 41 19.84 -2.16 22.87
C SER A 41 20.41 -2.09 24.29
N MET A 42 21.75 -2.05 24.40
CA MET A 42 22.43 -2.09 25.68
C MET A 42 22.93 -0.70 26.08
N SER A 43 22.47 -0.20 27.23
CA SER A 43 23.05 0.98 27.84
C SER A 43 24.37 0.60 28.54
N HIS A 44 25.45 1.27 28.14
CA HIS A 44 26.80 1.03 28.67
C HIS A 44 27.52 2.35 28.96
N LEU A 45 26.78 3.38 29.37
CA LEU A 45 27.31 4.69 29.73
C LEU A 45 28.49 4.57 30.71
N GLY A 46 29.60 5.20 30.36
CA GLY A 46 30.82 5.22 31.17
C GLY A 46 31.80 4.06 30.95
N THR A 47 31.67 3.27 29.87
CA THR A 47 32.64 2.20 29.52
C THR A 47 33.70 2.60 28.49
N GLY A 48 33.85 3.90 28.25
CA GLY A 48 34.91 4.46 27.39
C GLY A 48 34.71 4.15 25.90
N ASN A 49 35.81 3.97 25.18
CA ASN A 49 35.85 3.75 23.72
C ASN A 49 35.69 2.28 23.30
N THR A 50 35.26 1.39 24.19
CA THR A 50 35.12 -0.03 23.86
C THR A 50 33.90 -0.25 22.98
N VAL A 51 34.08 -0.88 21.82
CA VAL A 51 32.95 -1.23 20.93
C VAL A 51 32.17 -2.39 21.55
N VAL A 52 30.85 -2.24 21.72
CA VAL A 52 30.00 -3.29 22.30
C VAL A 52 28.86 -3.61 21.34
N ILE A 53 28.68 -4.90 21.02
CA ILE A 53 27.56 -5.38 20.20
C ILE A 53 26.87 -6.56 20.89
N MET A 54 25.56 -6.68 20.67
CA MET A 54 24.80 -7.87 21.03
C MET A 54 24.52 -8.70 19.78
N VAL A 55 24.65 -10.02 19.90
CA VAL A 55 24.26 -10.98 18.88
C VAL A 55 23.22 -11.95 19.43
N GLY A 56 22.36 -12.48 18.55
CA GLY A 56 21.41 -13.52 18.92
C GLY A 56 22.11 -14.79 19.40
N TYR A 57 21.39 -15.64 20.14
CA TYR A 57 21.91 -16.88 20.68
C TYR A 57 22.51 -17.82 19.60
N PRO A 58 21.82 -18.12 18.48
CA PRO A 58 22.37 -19.02 17.46
C PRO A 58 23.70 -18.52 16.90
N LYS A 59 23.82 -17.21 16.66
CA LYS A 59 25.06 -16.61 16.16
C LYS A 59 26.17 -16.64 17.20
N GLY A 60 25.84 -16.46 18.48
CA GLY A 60 26.78 -16.61 19.58
C GLY A 60 27.36 -18.01 19.68
N ILE A 61 26.52 -19.04 19.52
CA ILE A 61 26.94 -20.45 19.55
C ILE A 61 27.84 -20.79 18.36
N GLU A 62 27.50 -20.31 17.16
CA GLU A 62 28.32 -20.47 15.96
C GLU A 62 29.76 -19.94 16.15
N ILE A 63 29.93 -18.88 16.94
CA ILE A 63 31.25 -18.32 17.29
C ILE A 63 31.89 -19.10 18.45
N LEU A 64 31.10 -19.47 19.46
CA LEU A 64 31.61 -20.12 20.68
C LEU A 64 32.09 -21.55 20.44
N GLU A 65 31.42 -22.32 19.59
CA GLU A 65 31.75 -23.74 19.34
C GLU A 65 33.14 -23.95 18.72
N PRO A 66 33.56 -23.21 17.67
CA PRO A 66 34.93 -23.26 17.17
C PRO A 66 35.95 -22.82 18.22
N VAL A 67 35.67 -21.74 18.95
CA VAL A 67 36.58 -21.21 19.99
C VAL A 67 36.81 -22.24 21.10
N ARG A 68 35.77 -22.95 21.54
CA ARG A 68 35.88 -24.04 22.54
C ARG A 68 36.74 -25.20 22.07
N ARG A 69 36.77 -25.45 20.75
CA ARG A 69 37.64 -26.46 20.11
C ARG A 69 39.05 -25.96 19.85
N GLY A 70 39.40 -24.74 20.28
CA GLY A 70 40.71 -24.14 20.06
C GLY A 70 40.92 -23.61 18.63
N ILE A 71 39.86 -23.55 17.82
CA ILE A 71 39.93 -23.02 16.46
C ILE A 71 39.88 -21.49 16.53
N PRO A 72 40.87 -20.77 15.99
CA PRO A 72 40.87 -19.31 16.01
C PRO A 72 39.76 -18.75 15.12
N VAL A 73 38.95 -17.85 15.69
CA VAL A 73 37.87 -17.15 14.97
C VAL A 73 38.27 -15.70 14.76
N LYS A 74 38.21 -15.24 13.50
CA LYS A 74 38.43 -13.84 13.13
C LYS A 74 37.08 -13.16 12.93
N MET A 75 36.93 -11.97 13.51
CA MET A 75 35.69 -11.20 13.46
C MET A 75 35.99 -9.75 13.09
N THR A 76 35.15 -9.18 12.23
CA THR A 76 35.18 -7.77 11.85
C THR A 76 33.84 -7.15 12.24
N ILE A 77 33.88 -6.03 12.96
CA ILE A 77 32.69 -5.31 13.40
C ILE A 77 32.66 -3.98 12.66
N GLY A 78 31.59 -3.74 11.90
CA GLY A 78 31.34 -2.49 11.18
C GLY A 78 30.08 -1.79 11.70
N VAL A 79 29.96 -0.51 11.40
CA VAL A 79 28.76 0.28 11.72
C VAL A 79 27.65 -0.11 10.75
N GLY A 80 26.52 -0.58 11.29
CA GLY A 80 25.33 -0.91 10.51
C GLY A 80 24.39 0.30 10.29
N THR A 81 23.24 0.04 9.68
CA THR A 81 22.17 1.02 9.51
C THR A 81 21.36 1.20 10.80
N ARG A 82 20.81 2.39 11.03
CA ARG A 82 19.93 2.63 12.17
C ARG A 82 18.55 2.04 11.87
N HIS A 83 18.05 1.19 12.76
CA HIS A 83 16.72 0.54 12.64
C HIS A 83 15.53 1.52 12.60
N VAL A 84 15.76 2.82 12.83
CA VAL A 84 14.77 3.89 12.65
C VAL A 84 14.30 4.00 11.18
N GLN A 85 15.18 3.68 10.22
CA GLN A 85 14.87 3.84 8.80
C GLN A 85 13.74 2.92 8.33
N GLU A 86 13.64 1.71 8.87
CA GLU A 86 12.63 0.70 8.49
C GLU A 86 11.22 1.07 8.96
N TYR A 87 11.10 1.63 10.16
CA TYR A 87 9.80 1.99 10.74
C TYR A 87 9.20 3.24 10.07
N ILE A 88 10.03 4.24 9.73
CA ILE A 88 9.59 5.45 9.04
C ILE A 88 9.11 5.14 7.63
N SER A 89 9.79 4.25 6.89
CA SER A 89 9.36 3.87 5.54
C SER A 89 8.03 3.11 5.53
N GLY A 90 7.80 2.22 6.50
CA GLY A 90 6.56 1.46 6.60
C GLY A 90 5.35 2.34 6.96
N GLN A 91 5.47 3.16 8.00
CA GLN A 91 4.38 4.07 8.41
C GLN A 91 4.09 5.16 7.38
N SER A 92 5.12 5.70 6.72
CA SER A 92 4.94 6.71 5.68
C SER A 92 4.14 6.17 4.49
N VAL A 93 4.44 4.95 4.02
CA VAL A 93 3.70 4.33 2.90
C VAL A 93 2.24 4.07 3.28
N VAL A 94 1.97 3.57 4.49
CA VAL A 94 0.60 3.32 4.96
C VAL A 94 -0.19 4.63 5.08
N PHE A 95 0.42 5.69 5.61
CA PHE A 95 -0.21 7.00 5.72
C PHE A 95 -0.57 7.59 4.34
N VAL A 96 0.36 7.50 3.39
CA VAL A 96 0.13 7.94 2.00
C VAL A 96 -1.00 7.16 1.35
N ALA A 97 -1.05 5.84 1.51
CA ALA A 97 -2.12 5.00 0.96
C ALA A 97 -3.51 5.35 1.53
N ILE A 98 -3.61 5.55 2.85
CA ILE A 98 -4.86 5.96 3.50
C ILE A 98 -5.33 7.31 2.97
N ALA A 99 -4.43 8.29 2.82
CA ALA A 99 -4.76 9.60 2.28
C ALA A 99 -5.33 9.51 0.84
N PHE A 100 -4.71 8.73 -0.05
CA PHE A 100 -5.23 8.52 -1.40
C PHE A 100 -6.63 7.90 -1.43
N ILE A 101 -6.86 6.85 -0.62
CA ILE A 101 -8.18 6.20 -0.53
C ILE A 101 -9.24 7.18 -0.04
N THR A 102 -8.94 7.97 1.00
CA THR A 102 -9.89 8.95 1.55
C THR A 102 -10.26 10.02 0.53
N MET A 103 -9.30 10.57 -0.22
CA MET A 103 -9.56 11.54 -1.28
C MET A 103 -10.43 10.96 -2.41
N MET A 104 -10.19 9.69 -2.77
CA MET A 104 -10.98 9.00 -3.78
C MET A 104 -12.45 8.84 -3.34
N ILE A 105 -12.67 8.41 -2.10
CA ILE A 105 -14.03 8.25 -1.54
C ILE A 105 -14.77 9.59 -1.48
N ILE A 106 -14.10 10.65 -1.05
CA ILE A 106 -14.67 12.00 -1.02
C ILE A 106 -15.08 12.40 -2.44
N SER A 107 -14.18 12.28 -3.42
CA SER A 107 -14.50 12.61 -4.82
C SER A 107 -15.69 11.82 -5.36
N ILE A 108 -15.79 10.51 -5.07
CA ILE A 108 -16.89 9.66 -5.53
C ILE A 108 -18.20 10.09 -4.86
N ALA A 109 -18.19 10.36 -3.55
CA ALA A 109 -19.37 10.82 -2.82
C ALA A 109 -19.90 12.16 -3.37
N TRP A 110 -19.01 13.09 -3.70
CA TRP A 110 -19.36 14.36 -4.34
C TRP A 110 -19.97 14.17 -5.73
N LEU A 111 -19.43 13.26 -6.55
CA LEU A 111 -19.99 12.95 -7.88
C LEU A 111 -21.40 12.33 -7.78
N ILE A 112 -21.63 11.44 -6.83
CA ILE A 112 -22.94 10.80 -6.63
C ILE A 112 -23.96 11.83 -6.10
N MET A 113 -23.60 12.65 -5.10
CA MET A 113 -24.51 13.68 -4.59
C MET A 113 -24.78 14.78 -5.63
N GLY A 114 -23.77 15.23 -6.38
CA GLY A 114 -23.94 16.23 -7.44
C GLY A 114 -24.79 15.74 -8.60
N SER A 115 -24.66 14.47 -8.99
CA SER A 115 -25.50 13.87 -10.05
C SER A 115 -26.93 13.60 -9.59
N GLN A 116 -27.16 13.29 -8.31
CA GLN A 116 -28.52 13.16 -7.74
C GLN A 116 -29.24 14.51 -7.68
N PHE A 117 -28.54 15.60 -7.32
CA PHE A 117 -29.13 16.94 -7.23
C PHE A 117 -29.33 17.60 -8.62
N GLY A 118 -28.47 17.33 -9.60
CA GLY A 118 -28.64 17.80 -10.98
C GLY A 118 -29.67 17.01 -11.80
N SER A 119 -29.87 15.72 -11.53
CA SER A 119 -30.78 14.87 -12.33
C SER A 119 -32.23 14.83 -11.82
N GLN A 120 -32.54 15.19 -10.58
CA GLN A 120 -33.93 15.18 -10.10
C GLN A 120 -34.75 16.41 -10.51
N GLY A 121 -34.10 17.55 -10.79
CA GLY A 121 -34.79 18.77 -11.23
C GLY A 121 -35.34 18.68 -12.65
N HIS A 122 -34.64 17.99 -13.57
CA HIS A 122 -35.00 18.02 -14.99
C HIS A 122 -35.74 16.77 -15.51
N ARG A 123 -35.87 15.72 -14.70
CA ARG A 123 -36.61 14.49 -15.09
C ARG A 123 -38.08 14.48 -14.69
N LYS A 124 -38.56 15.48 -13.95
CA LYS A 124 -39.97 15.56 -13.54
C LYS A 124 -40.84 16.40 -14.48
N GLU A 125 -40.27 17.30 -15.28
CA GLU A 125 -41.04 18.15 -16.20
C GLU A 125 -41.19 17.56 -17.62
N THR A 126 -40.24 16.72 -18.07
CA THR A 126 -40.28 16.15 -19.42
C THR A 126 -41.21 14.93 -19.56
N LYS A 127 -41.78 14.43 -18.46
CA LYS A 127 -42.78 13.34 -18.51
C LYS A 127 -44.19 13.82 -18.85
N LYS A 128 -44.50 15.12 -18.68
CA LYS A 128 -45.83 15.68 -18.99
C LYS A 128 -46.01 16.01 -20.47
N VAL A 129 -44.92 16.32 -21.19
CA VAL A 129 -44.99 16.75 -22.61
C VAL A 129 -45.09 15.56 -23.58
N ILE A 130 -44.67 14.36 -23.18
CA ILE A 130 -44.66 13.17 -24.06
C ILE A 130 -46.05 12.54 -24.22
N ASN A 131 -47.01 12.83 -23.32
CA ASN A 131 -48.36 12.26 -23.39
C ASN A 131 -49.33 13.06 -24.28
N GLN A 132 -48.86 14.12 -24.96
CA GLN A 132 -49.66 14.94 -25.88
C GLN A 132 -49.35 14.70 -27.36
N LEU A 133 -48.42 13.79 -27.73
CA LEU A 133 -48.21 13.46 -29.14
C LEU A 133 -49.32 12.55 -29.66
N GLN A 134 -50.13 13.11 -30.56
CA GLN A 134 -51.22 12.41 -31.25
C GLN A 134 -50.69 11.24 -32.09
N LEU A 135 -51.21 10.05 -31.83
CA LEU A 135 -50.97 8.85 -32.64
C LEU A 135 -51.84 8.90 -33.89
N HIS A 136 -51.24 9.03 -35.07
CA HIS A 136 -51.91 8.76 -36.35
C HIS A 136 -51.40 7.46 -36.96
N THR A 137 -52.27 6.46 -37.03
CA THR A 137 -52.02 5.18 -37.69
C THR A 137 -52.34 5.32 -39.17
N VAL A 138 -51.33 5.29 -40.04
CA VAL A 138 -51.53 5.25 -41.50
C VAL A 138 -51.94 3.82 -41.88
N LYS A 139 -53.23 3.65 -42.21
CA LYS A 139 -53.75 2.45 -42.87
C LYS A 139 -53.40 2.52 -44.36
N HIS A 140 -52.86 1.41 -44.84
CA HIS A 140 -52.62 1.03 -46.23
C HIS A 140 -53.81 1.36 -47.14
N VAL A 141 -53.57 2.08 -48.24
CA VAL A 141 -54.08 1.82 -49.61
C VAL A 141 -53.56 2.89 -50.59
N ASP A 142 -53.00 2.38 -51.67
CA ASP A 142 -52.68 2.96 -52.98
C ASP A 142 -51.51 3.95 -53.20
N LYS A 143 -50.49 3.38 -53.84
CA LYS A 143 -49.75 3.85 -55.03
C LYS A 143 -49.44 5.35 -55.13
N GLY A 144 -48.15 5.67 -55.04
CA GLY A 144 -47.61 6.87 -55.68
C GLY A 144 -46.45 7.50 -54.91
N LEU A 145 -45.26 7.31 -55.45
CA LEU A 145 -44.00 7.94 -55.06
C LEU A 145 -44.07 9.46 -55.25
N GLU A 146 -43.73 10.25 -54.22
CA GLU A 146 -42.88 11.44 -54.41
C GLU A 146 -42.16 11.79 -53.10
N VAL A 147 -40.87 11.49 -53.08
CA VAL A 147 -39.89 11.89 -52.08
C VAL A 147 -39.44 13.31 -52.43
N ASN A 148 -39.30 14.21 -51.45
CA ASN A 148 -38.30 15.30 -51.39
C ASN A 148 -38.52 16.13 -50.10
N ALA A 149 -37.54 16.67 -49.37
CA ALA A 149 -36.08 16.56 -49.45
C ALA A 149 -35.46 17.17 -48.17
N GLU A 150 -35.69 16.59 -46.98
CA GLU A 150 -35.08 17.11 -45.73
C GLU A 150 -34.50 16.05 -44.77
N ASN A 151 -34.62 14.76 -45.08
CA ASN A 151 -34.17 13.70 -44.18
C ASN A 151 -32.98 12.93 -44.75
N CYS A 152 -31.78 13.22 -44.24
CA CYS A 152 -30.63 12.32 -44.30
C CYS A 152 -30.95 11.03 -43.54
N ALA A 153 -31.38 10.00 -44.25
CA ALA A 153 -31.39 8.64 -43.76
C ALA A 153 -30.10 7.94 -44.21
N VAL A 154 -29.16 7.78 -43.28
CA VAL A 154 -28.07 6.80 -43.42
C VAL A 154 -28.71 5.41 -43.37
N TYR A 155 -28.93 4.82 -44.54
CA TYR A 155 -29.37 3.45 -44.68
C TYR A 155 -28.20 2.52 -44.37
N ILE A 156 -28.34 1.62 -43.40
CA ILE A 156 -27.51 0.39 -43.36
C ILE A 156 -28.35 -0.88 -43.48
N GLU A 157 -29.68 -0.90 -43.22
CA GLU A 157 -30.47 -2.12 -43.43
C GLU A 157 -31.99 -1.83 -43.52
N ASN A 158 -32.72 -2.64 -44.31
CA ASN A 158 -34.15 -2.48 -44.66
C ASN A 158 -35.08 -2.81 -43.46
N TYR A 159 -35.95 -1.87 -43.08
CA TYR A 159 -36.99 -2.09 -42.06
C TYR A 159 -38.13 -2.99 -42.57
N LYS A 160 -38.65 -3.87 -41.71
CA LYS A 160 -39.75 -4.80 -42.01
C LYS A 160 -41.11 -4.26 -41.52
N PRO A 161 -42.22 -4.70 -42.11
CA PRO A 161 -43.55 -4.31 -41.65
C PRO A 161 -43.79 -4.76 -40.20
N LYS A 162 -44.22 -3.81 -39.34
CA LYS A 162 -44.43 -3.84 -37.87
C LYS A 162 -43.33 -3.23 -36.99
N ASP A 163 -42.27 -2.67 -37.55
CA ASP A 163 -41.28 -1.97 -36.73
C ASP A 163 -41.77 -0.58 -36.26
N ILE A 164 -41.58 -0.30 -34.97
CA ILE A 164 -41.85 1.01 -34.37
C ILE A 164 -40.63 1.88 -34.61
N VAL A 165 -40.68 2.74 -35.62
CA VAL A 165 -39.58 3.65 -35.95
C VAL A 165 -39.89 5.04 -35.41
N ARG A 166 -38.95 5.63 -34.66
CA ARG A 166 -39.03 7.01 -34.17
C ARG A 166 -38.20 7.90 -35.09
N ILE A 167 -38.85 8.81 -35.79
CA ILE A 167 -38.20 9.84 -36.59
C ILE A 167 -37.81 10.97 -35.63
N LEU A 168 -36.51 11.24 -35.50
CA LEU A 168 -36.02 12.41 -34.79
C LEU A 168 -35.98 13.60 -35.77
N PRO A 169 -36.46 14.80 -35.38
CA PRO A 169 -36.26 16.00 -36.18
C PRO A 169 -34.78 16.39 -36.15
N CYS A 170 -34.21 16.64 -37.33
CA CYS A 170 -32.86 17.17 -37.46
C CYS A 170 -32.83 18.66 -37.09
N LYS A 171 -31.81 19.06 -36.34
CA LYS A 171 -31.33 20.42 -36.27
C LYS A 171 -29.84 20.41 -36.57
#